data_AF-A0A820E7M0-F1
#
_entry.id   AF-A0A820E7M0-F1
#
_cell.length_a   1.000
_cell.length_b   1.000
_cell.length_c   1.000
_cell.angle_alpha   90.00
_cell.angle_beta   90.00
_cell.angle_gamma   90.00
#
_symmetry.space_group_name_H-M   'P 1'
#
loop_
_entity.id
_entity.type
_entity.pdbx_description
1 polymer ?
#
loop_
_entity_poly.entity_id
_entity_poly.type
_entity_poly.pdbx_seq_one_letter_code
_entity_poly.pdbx_strand_id
1 'polypeptide(L)'
;MTNSTEHIKETFTPTSDQNKSILARNYQTELMEQAKGENLIICLPTGSGKTYIAVMLIKEMASSIRESLKKGGKRTIFLVQTVQLAQQQTDYIRKHTGLIVESYYGEKGVDLWHKERWDIEFEEHQVLVFTAQVFRNLVGHDYFSLKSVNLIIFDECHHASGDNHYAALMNKHYDDCPDPPR
;
A
#
# COMPACT_ATOMS: atom_id res chain seq x y z
N MET A 1 -4.76 -70.26 1.81
CA MET A 1 -5.84 -69.72 2.66
C MET A 1 -5.14 -68.95 3.79
N THR A 2 -4.49 -67.78 3.66
CA THR A 2 -4.71 -66.52 2.92
C THR A 2 -6.15 -66.02 3.12
N ASN A 3 -6.47 -64.90 3.79
CA ASN A 3 -5.76 -63.64 4.03
C ASN A 3 -6.15 -63.03 5.40
N SER A 4 -5.19 -62.41 6.08
CA SER A 4 -5.43 -61.37 7.09
C SER A 4 -5.24 -60.02 6.41
N THR A 5 -6.30 -59.21 6.37
CA THR A 5 -6.32 -57.90 5.72
C THR A 5 -5.73 -56.84 6.65
N GLU A 6 -4.49 -56.42 6.42
CA GLU A 6 -3.92 -55.21 7.03
C GLU A 6 -4.49 -53.96 6.35
N HIS A 7 -5.20 -53.14 7.12
CA HIS A 7 -5.61 -51.80 6.72
C HIS A 7 -4.40 -50.86 6.70
N ILE A 8 -3.91 -50.53 5.51
CA ILE A 8 -2.95 -49.44 5.30
C ILE A 8 -3.69 -48.13 5.58
N LYS A 9 -3.32 -47.44 6.67
CA LYS A 9 -3.67 -46.04 6.88
C LYS A 9 -2.74 -45.19 6.02
N GLU A 10 -3.21 -44.77 4.86
CA GLU A 10 -2.56 -43.68 4.13
C GLU A 10 -2.68 -42.40 4.96
N THR A 11 -1.56 -41.99 5.53
CA THR A 11 -1.46 -40.75 6.29
C THR A 11 -1.26 -39.65 5.26
N PHE A 12 -2.34 -38.94 4.92
CA PHE A 12 -2.29 -37.78 4.03
C PHE A 12 -1.57 -36.64 4.77
N THR A 13 -0.25 -36.53 4.57
CA THR A 13 0.49 -35.34 4.98
C THR A 13 0.20 -34.24 3.97
N PRO A 14 -0.38 -33.09 4.36
CA PRO A 14 -0.51 -31.97 3.45
C PRO A 14 0.91 -31.46 3.17
N THR A 15 1.34 -31.60 1.92
CA THR A 15 2.56 -30.99 1.39
C THR A 15 2.54 -29.49 1.69
N SER A 16 3.57 -29.03 2.40
CA SER A 16 3.84 -27.63 2.70
C SER A 16 4.16 -26.89 1.40
N ASP A 17 3.13 -26.32 0.78
CA ASP A 17 3.28 -25.55 -0.44
C ASP A 17 3.51 -24.04 -0.13
N GLN A 18 4.76 -23.66 -0.35
CA GLN A 18 5.20 -22.39 -0.97
C GLN A 18 5.37 -21.15 -0.08
N ASN A 19 6.45 -21.16 0.69
CA ASN A 19 7.28 -19.97 0.82
C ASN A 19 8.22 -19.89 -0.39
N LYS A 20 7.67 -19.71 -1.61
CA LYS A 20 8.49 -19.29 -2.74
C LYS A 20 8.92 -17.86 -2.44
N SER A 21 10.20 -17.67 -2.09
CA SER A 21 10.78 -16.33 -2.12
C SER A 21 10.61 -15.81 -3.55
N ILE A 22 9.72 -14.83 -3.73
CA ILE A 22 9.61 -14.13 -5.00
C ILE A 22 10.92 -13.37 -5.14
N LEU A 23 11.83 -13.89 -5.96
CA LEU A 23 13.02 -13.15 -6.35
C LEU A 23 12.57 -12.06 -7.32
N ALA A 24 12.92 -10.82 -6.98
CA ALA A 24 12.69 -9.67 -7.85
C ALA A 24 13.43 -9.86 -9.19
N ARG A 25 12.78 -9.49 -10.29
CA ARG A 25 13.45 -9.41 -11.59
C ARG A 25 14.34 -8.17 -11.63
N ASN A 26 15.43 -8.19 -12.38
CA ASN A 26 16.39 -7.07 -12.44
C ASN A 26 15.72 -5.72 -12.72
N TYR A 27 14.83 -5.65 -13.72
CA TYR A 27 14.11 -4.41 -14.02
C TYR A 27 13.25 -3.90 -12.86
N GLN A 28 12.71 -4.79 -12.02
CA GLN A 28 11.92 -4.40 -10.86
C GLN A 28 12.81 -3.74 -9.81
N THR A 29 14.01 -4.29 -9.59
CA THR A 29 15.02 -3.73 -8.69
C THR A 29 15.54 -2.40 -9.19
N GLU A 30 15.84 -2.29 -10.49
CA GLU A 30 16.30 -1.03 -11.11
C GLU A 30 15.25 0.08 -10.97
N LEU A 31 13.99 -0.20 -11.30
CA LEU A 31 12.90 0.78 -11.18
C LEU A 31 12.64 1.18 -9.72
N MET A 32 12.74 0.25 -8.78
CA MET A 32 12.62 0.55 -7.36
C MET A 32 13.76 1.44 -6.88
N GLU A 33 15.00 1.17 -7.30
CA GLU A 33 16.15 1.98 -6.91
C GLU A 33 16.06 3.41 -7.47
N GLN A 34 15.57 3.56 -8.71
CA GLN A 34 15.24 4.88 -9.27
C GLN A 34 14.17 5.59 -8.43
N ALA A 35 13.07 4.90 -8.11
CA ALA A 35 11.96 5.47 -7.34
C ALA A 35 12.32 5.85 -5.89
N LYS A 36 13.46 5.41 -5.35
CA LYS A 36 13.98 5.90 -4.06
C LYS A 36 14.54 7.32 -4.14
N GLY A 37 15.03 7.71 -5.32
CA GLY A 37 15.73 8.97 -5.54
C GLY A 37 14.84 10.08 -6.07
N GLU A 38 13.85 9.74 -6.91
CA GLU A 38 13.04 10.69 -7.67
C GLU A 38 11.58 10.25 -7.84
N ASN A 39 10.70 11.19 -8.20
CA ASN A 39 9.32 10.88 -8.54
C ASN A 39 9.23 10.15 -9.89
N LEU A 40 8.70 8.92 -9.89
CA LEU A 40 8.71 8.03 -11.06
C LEU A 40 7.33 7.55 -11.49
N ILE A 41 7.01 7.68 -12.78
CA ILE A 41 5.86 7.02 -13.43
C ILE A 41 6.34 5.72 -14.08
N ILE A 42 5.83 4.57 -13.59
CA ILE A 42 6.19 3.26 -14.12
C ILE A 42 5.14 2.79 -15.13
N CYS A 43 5.49 2.85 -16.42
CA CYS A 43 4.66 2.32 -17.51
C CYS A 43 5.11 0.92 -17.91
N LEU A 44 4.46 -0.10 -17.34
CA LEU A 44 4.70 -1.51 -17.67
C LEU A 44 3.38 -2.23 -17.97
N PRO A 45 3.38 -3.29 -18.79
CA PRO A 45 2.20 -4.11 -19.04
C PRO A 45 1.55 -4.66 -17.76
N THR A 46 0.28 -5.02 -17.85
CA THR A 46 -0.41 -5.74 -16.78
C THR A 46 0.25 -7.11 -16.56
N GLY A 47 0.35 -7.55 -15.32
CA GLY A 47 1.04 -8.80 -14.97
C GLY A 47 2.57 -8.70 -14.83
N SER A 48 3.18 -7.56 -15.16
CA SER A 48 4.62 -7.32 -14.94
C SER A 48 5.01 -7.12 -13.46
N GLY A 49 4.04 -7.16 -12.54
CA GLY A 49 4.32 -7.03 -11.11
C GLY A 49 4.64 -5.60 -10.66
N LYS A 50 3.97 -4.59 -11.24
CA LYS A 50 4.09 -3.17 -10.81
C LYS A 50 3.88 -3.02 -9.30
N THR A 51 2.85 -3.67 -8.75
CA THR A 51 2.58 -3.69 -7.31
C THR A 51 3.74 -4.26 -6.50
N TYR A 52 4.46 -5.26 -7.02
CA TYR A 52 5.61 -5.81 -6.33
C TYR A 52 6.77 -4.80 -6.25
N ILE A 53 6.96 -3.97 -7.28
CA ILE A 53 7.93 -2.85 -7.24
C ILE A 53 7.55 -1.88 -6.10
N ALA A 54 6.28 -1.52 -6.00
CA ALA A 54 5.78 -0.67 -4.92
C ALA A 54 6.01 -1.29 -3.53
N VAL A 55 5.77 -2.61 -3.38
CA VAL A 55 6.07 -3.34 -2.14
C VAL A 55 7.55 -3.28 -1.78
N MET A 56 8.46 -3.44 -2.74
CA MET A 56 9.90 -3.32 -2.49
C MET A 56 10.25 -1.91 -2.02
N LEU A 57 9.72 -0.88 -2.68
CA LEU A 57 9.94 0.51 -2.29
C LEU A 57 9.42 0.80 -0.87
N ILE A 58 8.22 0.31 -0.52
CA ILE A 58 7.67 0.42 0.84
C ILE A 58 8.62 -0.20 1.88
N LYS A 59 9.23 -1.35 1.57
CA LYS A 59 10.17 -2.02 2.48
C LYS A 59 11.45 -1.21 2.66
N GLU A 60 11.99 -0.65 1.59
CA GLU A 60 13.17 0.21 1.66
C GLU A 60 12.90 1.48 2.49
N MET A 61 11.69 2.03 2.38
CA MET A 61 11.30 3.23 3.13
C MET A 61 10.75 2.94 4.54
N ALA A 62 10.72 1.66 4.95
CA ALA A 62 10.05 1.20 6.18
C ALA A 62 10.64 1.79 7.47
N SER A 63 11.93 2.15 7.48
CA SER A 63 12.59 2.72 8.66
C SER A 63 11.88 3.99 9.15
N SER A 64 11.49 4.87 8.23
CA SER A 64 10.84 6.15 8.51
C SER A 64 9.39 6.02 8.99
N ILE A 65 8.71 4.90 8.74
CA ILE A 65 7.29 4.69 9.07
C ILE A 65 7.07 3.78 10.28
N ARG A 66 8.14 3.26 10.88
CA ARG A 66 8.07 2.44 12.10
C ARG A 66 7.96 3.27 13.37
N GLU A 67 8.34 4.54 13.31
CA GLU A 67 8.25 5.45 14.44
C GLU A 67 6.83 6.03 14.60
N SER A 68 6.49 6.36 15.83
CA SER A 68 5.28 7.09 16.21
C SER A 68 5.21 8.44 15.50
N LEU A 69 4.03 8.88 15.05
CA LEU A 69 3.88 10.21 14.43
C LEU A 69 4.27 11.32 15.42
N LYS A 70 3.99 11.12 16.72
CA LYS A 70 4.34 12.05 17.80
C LYS A 70 5.86 12.24 17.96
N LYS A 71 6.67 11.30 17.47
CA LYS A 71 8.13 11.35 17.49
C LYS A 71 8.74 11.75 16.14
N GLY A 72 7.91 12.15 15.16
CA GLY A 72 8.37 12.51 13.83
C GLY A 72 8.37 11.37 12.81
N GLY A 73 7.82 10.20 13.18
CA GLY A 73 7.56 9.13 12.24
C GLY A 73 6.67 9.56 11.08
N LYS A 74 6.75 8.82 9.97
CA LYS A 74 6.02 9.11 8.73
C LYS A 74 5.03 8.00 8.42
N ARG A 75 4.22 8.17 7.38
CA ARG A 75 3.35 7.14 6.80
C ARG A 75 3.51 7.04 5.31
N THR A 76 3.32 5.83 4.80
CA THR A 76 3.21 5.61 3.36
C THR A 76 1.74 5.53 2.97
N ILE A 77 1.37 6.24 1.90
CA ILE A 77 0.03 6.27 1.36
C ILE A 77 -0.01 5.46 0.07
N PHE A 78 -0.99 4.57 -0.06
CA PHE A 78 -1.24 3.83 -1.30
C PHE A 78 -2.65 4.14 -1.79
N LEU A 79 -2.77 4.76 -2.95
CA LEU A 79 -4.03 5.22 -3.51
C LEU A 79 -4.52 4.28 -4.59
N VAL A 80 -5.80 3.91 -4.52
CA VAL A 80 -6.50 3.06 -5.48
C VAL A 80 -7.82 3.70 -5.91
N GLN A 81 -8.42 3.17 -6.98
CA GLN A 81 -9.67 3.69 -7.51
C GLN A 81 -10.93 3.03 -6.92
N THR A 82 -10.84 1.76 -6.50
CA THR A 82 -12.02 0.98 -6.07
C THR A 82 -11.83 0.36 -4.70
N VAL A 83 -12.95 0.02 -4.05
CA VAL A 83 -12.99 -0.65 -2.74
C VAL A 83 -12.33 -2.02 -2.81
N GLN A 84 -12.61 -2.78 -3.87
CA GLN A 84 -12.06 -4.12 -4.07
C GLN A 84 -10.53 -4.07 -4.19
N LEU A 85 -10.01 -3.08 -4.95
CA LEU A 85 -8.56 -2.86 -5.03
C LEU A 85 -7.99 -2.46 -3.67
N ALA A 86 -8.68 -1.64 -2.88
CA ALA A 86 -8.18 -1.24 -1.56
C ALA A 86 -7.93 -2.45 -0.66
N GLN A 87 -8.90 -3.37 -0.59
CA GLN A 87 -8.79 -4.60 0.18
C GLN A 87 -7.66 -5.51 -0.35
N GLN A 88 -7.64 -5.75 -1.67
CA GLN A 88 -6.63 -6.60 -2.31
C GLN A 88 -5.21 -6.06 -2.09
N GLN A 89 -5.00 -4.77 -2.29
CA GLN A 89 -3.68 -4.16 -2.11
C GLN A 89 -3.26 -4.14 -0.64
N THR A 90 -4.18 -3.88 0.29
CA THR A 90 -3.90 -3.99 1.73
C THR A 90 -3.40 -5.37 2.11
N ASP A 91 -4.08 -6.44 1.69
CA ASP A 91 -3.66 -7.80 2.01
C ASP A 91 -2.33 -8.17 1.34
N TYR A 92 -2.15 -7.75 0.09
CA TYR A 92 -0.92 -7.98 -0.66
C TYR A 92 0.28 -7.28 0.00
N ILE A 93 0.17 -5.99 0.33
CA ILE A 93 1.23 -5.23 0.98
C ILE A 93 1.52 -5.81 2.36
N ARG A 94 0.48 -6.09 3.17
CA ARG A 94 0.64 -6.66 4.52
C ARG A 94 1.41 -7.98 4.47
N LYS A 95 1.02 -8.89 3.55
CA LYS A 95 1.66 -10.20 3.38
C LYS A 95 3.15 -10.11 3.01
N HIS A 96 3.54 -9.15 2.18
CA HIS A 96 4.91 -9.11 1.63
C HIS A 96 5.86 -8.17 2.39
N THR A 97 5.32 -7.25 3.20
CA THR A 97 6.12 -6.28 3.97
C THR A 97 6.23 -6.62 5.46
N GLY A 98 5.24 -7.32 6.02
CA GLY A 98 5.13 -7.51 7.47
C GLY A 98 4.88 -6.20 8.25
N LEU A 99 4.45 -5.13 7.58
CA LEU A 99 4.05 -3.87 8.19
C LEU A 99 2.60 -3.91 8.64
N ILE A 100 2.23 -2.98 9.52
CA ILE A 100 0.83 -2.76 9.92
C ILE A 100 0.17 -1.93 8.82
N VAL A 101 -0.76 -2.55 8.08
CA VAL A 101 -1.42 -1.96 6.90
C VAL A 101 -2.93 -1.98 7.11
N GLU A 102 -3.61 -0.89 6.76
CA GLU A 102 -5.07 -0.81 6.76
C GLU A 102 -5.59 -0.04 5.53
N SER A 103 -6.80 -0.39 5.08
CA SER A 103 -7.54 0.25 4.00
C SER A 103 -8.67 1.14 4.52
N TYR A 104 -8.95 2.22 3.80
CA TYR A 104 -10.00 3.18 4.11
C TYR A 104 -10.80 3.54 2.85
N TYR A 105 -12.10 3.31 2.93
CA TYR A 105 -13.06 3.50 1.85
C TYR A 105 -14.46 3.78 2.42
N GLY A 106 -15.37 4.33 1.61
CA GLY A 106 -16.65 4.87 2.08
C GLY A 106 -17.50 3.90 2.94
N GLU A 107 -17.56 2.62 2.57
CA GLU A 107 -18.34 1.61 3.31
C GLU A 107 -17.82 1.35 4.74
N LYS A 108 -16.60 1.78 5.09
CA LYS A 108 -16.12 1.77 6.48
C LYS A 108 -16.71 2.91 7.34
N GLY A 109 -17.59 3.74 6.79
CA GLY A 109 -18.20 4.86 7.51
C GLY A 109 -17.23 5.98 7.84
N VAL A 110 -16.11 6.06 7.10
CA VAL A 110 -15.01 7.00 7.35
C VAL A 110 -15.43 8.47 7.20
N ASP A 111 -16.51 8.74 6.46
CA ASP A 111 -17.08 10.08 6.30
C ASP A 111 -17.68 10.63 7.62
N LEU A 112 -18.00 9.76 8.57
CA LEU A 112 -18.53 10.12 9.89
C LEU A 112 -17.42 10.29 10.94
N TRP A 113 -16.16 10.07 10.56
CA TRP A 113 -15.06 10.12 11.51
C TRP A 113 -14.57 11.55 11.72
N HIS A 114 -14.34 11.90 12.98
CA HIS A 114 -13.68 13.13 13.36
C HIS A 114 -12.16 12.96 13.41
N LYS A 115 -11.46 14.08 13.53
CA LYS A 115 -9.99 14.14 13.51
C LYS A 115 -9.36 13.20 14.55
N GLU A 116 -9.94 13.09 15.73
CA GLU A 116 -9.42 12.26 16.82
C GLU A 116 -9.40 10.77 16.46
N ARG A 117 -10.40 10.31 15.69
CA ARG A 117 -10.43 8.93 15.20
C ARG A 117 -9.33 8.72 14.16
N TRP A 118 -9.17 9.67 13.24
CA TRP A 118 -8.10 9.62 12.26
C TRP A 118 -6.70 9.63 12.89
N ASP A 119 -6.48 10.44 13.92
CA ASP A 119 -5.21 10.49 14.64
C ASP A 119 -4.84 9.14 15.26
N ILE A 120 -5.83 8.38 15.78
CA ILE A 120 -5.61 7.01 16.27
C ILE A 120 -5.20 6.09 15.12
N GLU A 121 -5.96 6.12 14.02
CA GLU A 121 -5.71 5.26 12.84
C GLU A 121 -4.33 5.51 12.23
N PHE A 122 -3.92 6.77 12.12
CA PHE A 122 -2.60 7.12 11.63
C PHE A 122 -1.50 6.75 12.61
N GLU A 123 -1.75 6.78 13.92
CA GLU A 123 -0.75 6.34 14.90
C GLU A 123 -0.54 4.82 14.85
N GLU A 124 -1.61 4.03 14.69
CA GLU A 124 -1.59 2.56 14.76
C GLU A 124 -1.05 1.88 13.49
N HIS A 125 -1.26 2.48 12.31
CA HIS A 125 -0.93 1.86 11.02
C HIS A 125 0.24 2.57 10.34
N GLN A 126 1.08 1.80 9.63
CA GLN A 126 2.30 2.29 8.99
C GLN A 126 2.11 2.60 7.50
N VAL A 127 1.31 1.77 6.83
CA VAL A 127 0.89 1.95 5.43
C VAL A 127 -0.62 2.10 5.40
N LEU A 128 -1.09 3.18 4.79
CA LEU A 128 -2.50 3.55 4.73
C LEU A 128 -2.97 3.45 3.27
N VAL A 129 -3.89 2.55 3.00
CA VAL A 129 -4.45 2.34 1.65
C VAL A 129 -5.77 3.08 1.54
N PHE A 130 -5.92 3.98 0.58
CA PHE A 130 -7.15 4.76 0.43
C PHE A 130 -7.74 4.60 -0.96
N THR A 131 -9.06 4.63 -1.02
CA THR A 131 -9.71 5.11 -2.25
C THR A 131 -9.43 6.59 -2.46
N ALA A 132 -9.18 6.99 -3.72
CA ALA A 132 -8.79 8.34 -4.09
C ALA A 132 -9.68 9.44 -3.49
N GLN A 133 -11.00 9.20 -3.51
CA GLN A 133 -12.00 10.15 -3.02
C GLN A 133 -11.94 10.34 -1.50
N VAL A 134 -11.73 9.26 -0.71
CA VAL A 134 -11.59 9.36 0.75
C VAL A 134 -10.34 10.15 1.11
N PHE A 135 -9.21 9.85 0.47
CA PHE A 135 -7.96 10.57 0.75
C PHE A 135 -8.08 12.07 0.41
N ARG A 136 -8.71 12.40 -0.72
CA ARG A 136 -8.98 13.79 -1.11
C ARG A 136 -9.80 14.54 -0.06
N ASN A 137 -10.88 13.93 0.46
CA ASN A 137 -11.71 14.56 1.49
C ASN A 137 -10.92 14.80 2.78
N LEU A 138 -10.11 13.82 3.17
CA LEU A 138 -9.34 13.81 4.40
C LEU A 138 -8.24 14.89 4.40
N VAL A 139 -7.51 15.04 3.29
CA VAL A 139 -6.55 16.15 3.12
C VAL A 139 -7.30 17.48 2.99
N GLY A 140 -8.42 17.51 2.26
CA GLY A 140 -9.22 18.73 2.08
C GLY A 140 -9.87 19.30 3.35
N HIS A 141 -10.03 18.49 4.40
CA HIS A 141 -10.51 18.90 5.73
C HIS A 141 -9.38 19.16 6.74
N ASP A 142 -8.11 19.15 6.31
CA ASP A 142 -6.93 19.29 7.17
C ASP A 142 -6.86 18.26 8.32
N TYR A 143 -7.41 17.06 8.10
CA TYR A 143 -7.34 15.96 9.07
C TYR A 143 -6.00 15.24 9.02
N PHE A 144 -5.24 15.37 7.93
CA PHE A 144 -3.91 14.78 7.80
C PHE A 144 -2.97 15.70 7.05
N SER A 145 -1.76 15.85 7.58
CA SER A 145 -0.72 16.65 6.95
C SER A 145 0.14 15.81 6.02
N LEU A 146 0.30 16.26 4.77
CA LEU A 146 1.24 15.65 3.82
C LEU A 146 2.69 15.72 4.31
N LYS A 147 3.01 16.60 5.27
CA LYS A 147 4.32 16.63 5.94
C LYS A 147 4.62 15.36 6.74
N SER A 148 3.61 14.61 7.14
CA SER A 148 3.74 13.32 7.83
C SER A 148 3.85 12.14 6.87
N VAL A 149 3.94 12.37 5.56
CA VAL A 149 4.05 11.34 4.54
C VAL A 149 5.49 11.22 4.05
N ASN A 150 5.96 9.99 3.83
CA ASN A 150 7.26 9.74 3.20
C ASN A 150 7.15 9.34 1.72
N LEU A 151 6.02 8.74 1.33
CA LEU A 151 5.78 8.15 0.03
C LEU A 151 4.28 8.13 -0.26
N ILE A 152 3.90 8.52 -1.48
CA ILE A 152 2.55 8.33 -2.01
C ILE A 152 2.66 7.50 -3.30
N ILE A 153 1.96 6.38 -3.35
CA ILE A 153 1.88 5.51 -4.53
C ILE A 153 0.49 5.65 -5.13
N PHE A 154 0.42 5.94 -6.43
CA PHE A 154 -0.82 6.02 -7.20
C PHE A 154 -0.97 4.77 -8.07
N ASP A 155 -1.91 3.88 -7.74
CA ASP A 155 -2.25 2.75 -8.59
C ASP A 155 -3.07 3.23 -9.80
N GLU A 156 -2.78 2.68 -10.97
CA GLU A 156 -3.38 3.10 -12.24
C GLU A 156 -3.38 4.64 -12.43
N CYS A 157 -2.23 5.26 -12.18
CA CYS A 157 -2.05 6.73 -12.22
C CYS A 157 -2.42 7.39 -13.56
N HIS A 158 -2.54 6.63 -14.65
CA HIS A 158 -2.98 7.13 -15.95
C HIS A 158 -4.41 7.73 -15.92
N HIS A 159 -5.19 7.42 -14.88
CA HIS A 159 -6.48 8.05 -14.63
C HIS A 159 -6.39 9.47 -14.04
N ALA A 160 -5.20 9.96 -13.67
CA ALA A 160 -4.97 11.29 -13.15
C ALA A 160 -5.05 12.38 -14.23
N SER A 161 -6.19 12.47 -14.90
CA SER A 161 -6.49 13.48 -15.92
C SER A 161 -7.91 14.03 -15.75
N GLY A 162 -8.15 15.24 -16.28
CA GLY A 162 -9.44 15.92 -16.17
C GLY A 162 -9.87 16.12 -14.71
N ASP A 163 -11.13 15.80 -14.42
CA ASP A 163 -11.75 15.99 -13.10
C ASP A 163 -11.56 14.78 -12.16
N ASN A 164 -10.65 13.86 -12.47
CA ASN A 164 -10.39 12.70 -11.61
C ASN A 164 -9.84 13.12 -10.23
N HIS A 165 -10.22 12.38 -9.19
CA HIS A 165 -9.77 12.60 -7.81
C HIS A 165 -8.24 12.70 -7.65
N TYR A 166 -7.45 11.97 -8.44
CA TYR A 166 -5.98 12.09 -8.44
C TYR A 166 -5.52 13.45 -8.98
N ALA A 167 -6.08 13.92 -10.09
CA ALA A 167 -5.75 15.22 -10.66
C ALA A 167 -6.15 16.35 -9.69
N ALA A 168 -7.34 16.26 -9.09
CA ALA A 168 -7.80 17.23 -8.11
C ALA A 168 -6.93 17.25 -6.83
N LEU A 169 -6.46 16.08 -6.36
CA LEU A 169 -5.54 15.98 -5.23
C LEU A 169 -4.21 16.66 -5.54
N MET A 170 -3.59 16.33 -6.67
CA MET A 170 -2.32 16.93 -7.08
C MET A 170 -2.44 18.43 -7.31
N ASN A 171 -3.45 18.89 -8.06
CA ASN A 171 -3.63 20.32 -8.35
C ASN A 171 -3.84 21.18 -7.11
N LYS A 172 -4.45 20.62 -6.05
CA LYS A 172 -4.77 21.39 -4.83
C LYS A 172 -3.67 21.34 -3.77
N HIS A 173 -2.96 20.22 -3.66
CA HIS A 173 -2.10 19.94 -2.50
C HIS A 173 -0.63 19.69 -2.85
N TYR A 174 -0.24 19.81 -4.11
CA TYR A 174 1.16 19.64 -4.52
C TYR A 174 2.10 20.62 -3.80
N ASP A 175 1.69 21.88 -3.63
CA ASP A 175 2.49 22.91 -2.94
C ASP A 175 2.56 22.70 -1.42
N ASP A 176 1.71 21.84 -0.84
CA ASP A 176 1.73 21.50 0.58
C ASP A 176 2.79 20.44 0.93
N CYS A 177 3.42 19.83 -0.08
CA CYS A 177 4.49 18.85 0.10
C CYS A 177 5.78 19.53 0.59
N PRO A 178 6.39 19.05 1.69
CA PRO A 178 7.51 19.73 2.35
C PRO A 178 8.81 19.72 1.53
N ASP A 179 8.98 18.72 0.67
CA ASP A 179 10.12 18.62 -0.23
C ASP A 179 9.61 18.79 -1.67
N PRO A 180 10.27 19.62 -2.51
CA PRO A 180 9.99 19.60 -3.94
C PRO A 180 10.22 18.18 -4.46
N PRO A 181 9.55 17.76 -5.56
CA PRO A 181 9.92 16.52 -6.25
C PRO A 181 11.43 16.48 -6.42
N ARG A 182 12.03 15.39 -5.96
CA ARG A 182 13.38 15.07 -6.38
C ARG A 182 13.33 14.51 -7.79
#